data_AF-J4H442-F1
#
_entry.id   AF-J4H442-F1
#
_cell.length_a   1.000
_cell.length_b   1.000
_cell.length_c   1.000
_cell.angle_alpha   90.00
_cell.angle_beta   90.00
_cell.angle_gamma   90.00
#
_symmetry.space_group_name_H-M   'P 1'
#
loop_
_entity.id
_entity.type
_entity.pdbx_description
1 polymer ?
#
loop_
_entity_poly.entity_id
_entity_poly.type
_entity_poly.pdbx_seq_one_letter_code
_entity_poly.pdbx_strand_id
1 'polypeptide(L)'
;MPHATPALSPEEYDMLLGQRVPCRWGDACGVLLDDTSASGLMRHLRAYHLTPTPHVPWDKRARAHCVWGGATGCGKEMANASLGKHVAAVHLRVRVECPRCHRDVGRAGLLERHLELYCEQRPWP
;
A
#
# COMPACT_ATOMS: atom_id res chain seq x y z
N MET A 1 -0.49 -41.03 15.28
CA MET A 1 -0.76 -40.74 13.85
C MET A 1 -0.61 -39.24 13.66
N PRO A 2 0.38 -38.74 12.89
CA PRO A 2 0.42 -37.33 12.55
C PRO A 2 -0.70 -37.05 11.55
N HIS A 3 -1.59 -36.11 11.88
CA HIS A 3 -2.59 -35.62 10.93
C HIS A 3 -1.86 -34.79 9.88
N ALA A 4 -1.87 -35.25 8.63
CA ALA A 4 -1.39 -34.47 7.50
C ALA A 4 -2.25 -33.22 7.35
N THR A 5 -1.64 -32.05 7.42
CA THR A 5 -2.29 -30.78 7.07
C THR A 5 -2.72 -30.86 5.60
N PRO A 6 -3.99 -30.57 5.24
CA PRO A 6 -4.39 -30.61 3.85
C PRO A 6 -3.63 -29.54 3.07
N ALA A 7 -3.05 -29.92 1.93
CA ALA A 7 -2.43 -28.99 1.01
C ALA A 7 -3.53 -28.11 0.39
N LEU A 8 -3.43 -26.80 0.59
CA LEU A 8 -4.35 -25.82 -0.01
C LEU A 8 -4.28 -25.94 -1.53
N SER A 9 -5.42 -25.82 -2.20
CA SER A 9 -5.48 -25.82 -3.66
C SER A 9 -4.75 -24.60 -4.25
N PRO A 10 -4.30 -24.65 -5.52
CA PRO A 10 -3.70 -23.49 -6.19
C PRO A 10 -4.62 -22.26 -6.18
N GLU A 11 -5.94 -22.45 -6.22
CA GLU A 11 -6.95 -21.37 -6.21
C GLU A 11 -7.11 -20.75 -4.82
N GLU A 12 -7.08 -21.56 -3.76
CA GLU A 12 -7.02 -21.06 -2.38
C GLU A 12 -5.69 -20.37 -2.09
N TYR A 13 -4.59 -20.88 -2.65
CA TYR A 13 -3.29 -20.22 -2.59
C TYR A 13 -3.33 -18.90 -3.35
N ASP A 14 -3.90 -18.82 -4.55
CA ASP A 14 -4.01 -17.60 -5.36
C ASP A 14 -4.95 -16.55 -4.72
N MET A 15 -6.05 -16.99 -4.08
CA MET A 15 -6.91 -16.16 -3.25
C MET A 15 -6.20 -15.64 -1.97
N LEU A 16 -5.33 -16.46 -1.37
CA LEU A 16 -4.55 -16.08 -0.17
C LEU A 16 -3.28 -15.28 -0.51
N LEU A 17 -2.75 -15.43 -1.73
CA LEU A 17 -1.62 -14.70 -2.30
C LEU A 17 -2.03 -13.31 -2.82
N GLY A 18 -3.07 -12.71 -2.21
CA GLY A 18 -3.66 -11.42 -2.54
C GLY A 18 -2.77 -10.56 -3.42
N GLN A 19 -3.14 -10.49 -4.71
CA GLN A 19 -2.48 -9.77 -5.81
C GLN A 19 -1.15 -9.10 -5.43
N ARG A 20 -0.08 -9.90 -5.36
CA ARG A 20 1.26 -9.38 -5.11
C ARG A 20 1.71 -8.51 -6.28
N VAL A 21 1.99 -7.23 -6.00
CA VAL A 21 2.39 -6.27 -7.03
C VAL A 21 3.90 -6.06 -6.97
N PRO A 22 4.66 -6.19 -8.07
CA PRO A 22 6.07 -5.89 -8.06
C PRO A 22 6.31 -4.39 -7.81
N CYS A 23 7.25 -4.08 -6.92
CA CYS A 23 7.70 -2.70 -6.70
C CYS A 23 8.43 -2.20 -7.95
N ARG A 24 7.92 -1.12 -8.54
CA ARG A 24 8.51 -0.47 -9.73
C ARG A 24 9.24 0.82 -9.38
N TRP A 25 9.76 0.91 -8.16
CA TRP A 25 10.54 2.07 -7.73
C TRP A 25 11.93 2.02 -8.37
N GLY A 26 12.25 3.02 -9.19
CA GLY A 26 13.46 2.99 -10.02
C GLY A 26 13.49 1.79 -10.95
N ASP A 27 14.69 1.41 -11.40
CA ASP A 27 14.86 0.35 -12.41
C ASP A 27 15.11 -1.05 -11.81
N ALA A 28 15.42 -1.16 -10.52
CA ALA A 28 16.02 -2.40 -9.96
C ALA A 28 15.31 -2.99 -8.72
N CYS A 29 14.22 -2.42 -8.20
CA CYS A 29 13.65 -2.92 -6.95
C CYS A 29 12.99 -4.31 -7.08
N GLY A 30 11.91 -4.42 -7.86
CA GLY A 30 11.26 -5.70 -8.19
C GLY A 30 10.59 -6.48 -7.03
N VAL A 31 10.80 -6.08 -5.77
CA VAL A 31 10.24 -6.77 -4.58
C VAL A 31 8.72 -6.90 -4.71
N LEU A 32 8.20 -8.11 -4.51
CA LEU A 32 6.75 -8.37 -4.50
C LEU A 32 6.14 -7.78 -3.23
N LEU A 33 5.23 -6.83 -3.40
CA LEU A 33 4.50 -6.16 -2.33
C LEU A 33 3.23 -6.95 -2.03
N ASP A 34 3.09 -7.40 -0.79
CA ASP A 34 1.92 -8.06 -0.22
C ASP A 34 0.96 -7.08 0.46
N ASP A 35 1.48 -5.97 0.98
CA ASP A 35 0.71 -4.85 1.53
C ASP A 35 0.83 -3.61 0.64
N THR A 36 -0.14 -3.46 -0.26
CA THR A 36 -0.26 -2.30 -1.17
C THR A 36 -0.99 -1.11 -0.53
N SER A 37 -1.33 -1.18 0.77
CA SER A 37 -1.86 -0.03 1.49
C SER A 37 -0.84 1.11 1.53
N ALA A 38 -1.31 2.34 1.74
CA ALA A 38 -0.42 3.49 1.87
C ALA A 38 0.65 3.31 2.97
N SER A 39 0.31 2.62 4.06
CA SER A 39 1.22 2.34 5.18
C SER A 39 2.23 1.25 4.82
N GLY A 40 1.78 0.16 4.18
CA GLY A 40 2.66 -0.91 3.70
C GLY A 40 3.69 -0.42 2.70
N LEU A 41 3.22 0.34 1.71
CA LEU A 41 4.08 1.01 0.74
C LEU A 41 5.06 1.96 1.42
N MET A 42 4.59 2.81 2.36
CA MET A 42 5.49 3.73 3.07
C MET A 42 6.56 2.99 3.87
N ARG A 43 6.21 1.88 4.53
CA ARG A 43 7.17 1.03 5.24
C ARG A 43 8.25 0.52 4.29
N HIS A 44 7.86 -0.01 3.14
CA HIS A 44 8.79 -0.48 2.11
C HIS A 44 9.66 0.68 1.58
N LEU A 45 9.05 1.77 1.12
CA LEU A 45 9.79 2.92 0.57
C LEU A 45 10.80 3.48 1.57
N ARG A 46 10.41 3.62 2.83
CA ARG A 46 11.33 4.06 3.88
C ARG A 46 12.53 3.13 4.03
N ALA A 47 12.29 1.83 4.13
CA ALA A 47 13.35 0.86 4.41
C ALA A 47 14.32 0.68 3.24
N TYR A 48 13.83 0.72 1.99
CA TYR A 48 14.62 0.32 0.83
C TYR A 48 15.05 1.49 -0.06
N HIS A 49 14.33 2.62 -0.05
CA HIS A 49 14.52 3.68 -1.06
C HIS A 49 14.78 5.07 -0.48
N LEU A 50 14.31 5.33 0.74
CA LEU A 50 14.41 6.67 1.36
C LEU A 50 15.38 6.73 2.54
N THR A 51 16.00 5.62 2.92
CA THR A 51 17.04 5.57 3.96
C THR A 51 18.39 5.29 3.30
N PRO A 52 19.11 6.33 2.85
CA PRO A 52 20.38 6.16 2.14
C PRO A 52 21.49 5.62 3.05
N THR A 53 21.39 5.85 4.37
CA THR A 53 22.33 5.28 5.35
C THR A 53 21.63 4.89 6.66
N PRO A 54 22.07 3.83 7.36
CA PRO A 54 21.41 3.31 8.57
C PRO A 54 21.36 4.27 9.77
N HIS A 55 22.10 5.38 9.72
CA HIS A 55 22.30 6.29 10.84
C HIS A 55 21.66 7.67 10.66
N VAL A 56 21.12 7.98 9.46
CA VAL A 56 20.43 9.24 9.25
C VAL A 56 19.00 9.13 9.79
N PRO A 57 18.60 10.01 10.73
CA PRO A 57 17.23 10.02 11.23
C PRO A 57 16.24 10.24 10.08
N TRP A 58 15.16 9.46 10.08
CA TRP A 58 14.10 9.63 9.09
C TRP A 58 13.43 11.00 9.26
N ASP A 59 13.50 11.83 8.22
CA ASP A 59 12.76 13.08 8.15
C ASP A 59 11.52 12.92 7.27
N LYS A 60 10.36 13.13 7.90
CA LYS A 60 9.04 13.08 7.26
C LYS A 60 8.78 14.26 6.33
N ARG A 61 9.44 15.40 6.58
CA ARG A 61 9.28 16.66 5.85
C ARG A 61 10.27 16.80 4.70
N ALA A 62 11.38 16.05 4.73
CA ALA A 62 12.31 15.95 3.62
C ALA A 62 11.57 15.63 2.32
N ARG A 63 12.03 16.27 1.25
CA ARG A 63 11.41 16.23 -0.08
C ARG A 63 12.10 15.18 -0.94
N ALA A 64 11.31 14.41 -1.68
CA ALA A 64 11.81 13.42 -2.63
C ALA A 64 10.91 13.35 -3.87
N HIS A 65 11.50 12.93 -4.98
CA HIS A 65 10.80 12.68 -6.23
C HIS A 65 10.32 11.22 -6.27
N CYS A 66 9.07 11.01 -6.65
CA CYS A 66 8.59 9.68 -6.97
C CYS A 66 9.26 9.19 -8.26
N VAL A 67 9.99 8.07 -8.19
CA VAL A 67 10.62 7.45 -9.36
C VAL A 67 9.96 6.12 -9.73
N TRP A 68 8.69 5.98 -9.37
CA TRP A 68 7.91 4.82 -9.79
C TRP A 68 7.79 4.78 -11.31
N GLY A 69 8.14 3.65 -11.92
CA GLY A 69 8.15 3.46 -13.36
C GLY A 69 9.55 3.47 -14.01
N GLY A 70 10.63 3.58 -13.22
CA GLY A 70 11.99 3.47 -13.74
C GLY A 70 12.43 4.68 -14.59
N ALA A 71 13.10 4.41 -15.71
CA ALA A 71 13.66 5.41 -16.64
C ALA A 71 12.68 6.51 -17.11
N THR A 72 11.37 6.23 -17.19
CA THR A 72 10.31 7.22 -17.45
C THR A 72 9.43 7.43 -16.23
N GLY A 73 10.06 7.45 -15.05
CA GLY A 73 9.38 7.45 -13.76
C GLY A 73 8.53 8.70 -13.52
N CYS A 74 7.66 8.63 -12.50
CA CYS A 74 6.66 9.66 -12.22
C CYS A 74 7.20 11.10 -12.10
N GLY A 75 8.36 11.29 -11.49
CA GLY A 75 9.02 12.60 -11.32
C GLY A 75 8.33 13.56 -10.36
N LYS A 76 7.20 13.20 -9.72
CA LYS A 76 6.48 14.12 -8.84
C LYS A 76 7.18 14.29 -7.50
N GLU A 77 7.52 15.53 -7.16
CA GLU A 77 8.11 15.89 -5.86
C GLU A 77 7.06 15.99 -4.75
N MET A 78 7.35 15.44 -3.57
CA MET A 78 6.52 15.59 -2.37
C MET A 78 7.32 15.33 -1.10
N ALA A 79 6.71 15.58 0.06
CA ALA A 79 7.28 15.15 1.34
C ALA A 79 7.38 13.62 1.41
N ASN A 80 8.43 13.10 2.04
CA ASN A 80 8.67 11.66 2.19
C ASN A 80 7.46 10.92 2.75
N ALA A 81 6.78 11.49 3.76
CA ALA A 81 5.60 10.89 4.37
C ALA A 81 4.38 10.77 3.44
N SER A 82 4.40 11.41 2.28
CA SER A 82 3.31 11.38 1.30
C SER A 82 3.51 10.31 0.22
N LEU A 83 4.72 9.77 0.06
CA LEU A 83 5.05 8.87 -1.06
C LEU A 83 4.23 7.57 -1.06
N GLY A 84 4.05 6.92 0.10
CA GLY A 84 3.25 5.68 0.16
C GLY A 84 1.80 5.88 -0.30
N LYS A 85 1.17 7.00 0.12
CA LYS A 85 -0.19 7.37 -0.32
C LYS A 85 -0.23 7.67 -1.81
N HIS A 86 0.77 8.38 -2.31
CA HIS A 86 0.87 8.72 -3.73
C HIS A 86 0.99 7.48 -4.61
N VAL A 87 1.87 6.54 -4.26
CA VAL A 87 2.04 5.29 -5.02
C VAL A 87 0.75 4.47 -5.00
N ALA A 88 0.11 4.32 -3.83
CA ALA A 88 -1.16 3.61 -3.69
C ALA A 88 -2.23 4.15 -4.65
N ALA A 89 -2.45 5.47 -4.63
CA ALA A 89 -3.53 6.10 -5.37
C ALA A 89 -3.22 6.26 -6.88
N VAL A 90 -2.00 6.66 -7.23
CA VAL A 90 -1.66 7.03 -8.61
C VAL A 90 -1.18 5.84 -9.43
N HIS A 91 -0.34 4.98 -8.85
CA HIS A 91 0.32 3.92 -9.60
C HIS A 91 -0.36 2.56 -9.43
N LEU A 92 -0.81 2.27 -8.22
CA LEU A 92 -1.51 1.01 -7.94
C LEU A 92 -3.03 1.14 -8.04
N ARG A 93 -3.56 2.37 -8.04
CA ARG A 93 -5.00 2.68 -8.04
C ARG A 93 -5.75 1.91 -6.95
N VAL A 94 -5.11 1.71 -5.80
CA VAL A 94 -5.69 1.06 -4.63
C VAL A 94 -6.85 1.91 -4.15
N ARG A 95 -8.04 1.31 -4.18
CA ARG A 95 -9.26 1.89 -3.64
C ARG A 95 -9.43 1.46 -2.20
N VAL A 96 -10.07 2.32 -1.41
CA VAL A 96 -10.44 1.97 -0.04
C VAL A 96 -11.94 1.97 0.00
N GLU A 97 -12.54 0.82 -0.21
CA GLU A 97 -13.98 0.67 -0.26
C GLU A 97 -14.54 0.42 1.14
N CYS A 98 -15.70 1.00 1.40
CA CYS A 98 -16.45 0.67 2.60
C CYS A 98 -16.94 -0.78 2.51
N PRO A 99 -16.68 -1.63 3.51
CA PRO A 99 -17.16 -3.02 3.48
C PRO A 99 -18.68 -3.14 3.63
N ARG A 100 -19.38 -2.04 3.96
CA ARG A 100 -20.84 -2.02 4.11
C ARG A 100 -21.51 -1.48 2.85
N CYS A 101 -21.24 -0.20 2.51
CA CYS A 101 -21.89 0.44 1.38
C CYS A 101 -21.10 0.36 0.06
N HIS A 102 -19.93 -0.29 0.05
CA HIS A 102 -19.06 -0.45 -1.13
C HIS A 102 -18.65 0.86 -1.83
N ARG A 103 -18.84 2.01 -1.17
CA ARG A 103 -18.39 3.29 -1.67
C ARG A 103 -16.89 3.42 -1.51
N ASP A 104 -16.22 3.90 -2.56
CA ASP A 104 -14.81 4.28 -2.47
C ASP A 104 -14.64 5.51 -1.55
N VAL A 105 -13.94 5.30 -0.45
CA VAL A 105 -13.61 6.30 0.57
C VAL A 105 -12.24 6.96 0.28
N GLY A 106 -11.52 6.46 -0.73
CA GLY A 106 -10.26 6.99 -1.26
C GLY A 106 -9.02 6.74 -0.38
N ARG A 107 -9.15 6.71 0.95
CA ARG A 107 -8.03 6.39 1.86
C ARG A 107 -8.44 5.77 3.20
N ALA A 108 -7.59 4.90 3.74
CA ALA A 108 -7.85 4.12 4.96
C ALA A 108 -8.26 4.98 6.17
N GLY A 109 -7.57 6.09 6.44
CA GLY A 109 -7.92 6.96 7.58
C GLY A 109 -9.26 7.71 7.43
N LEU A 110 -9.89 7.69 6.25
CA LEU A 110 -11.26 8.18 6.09
C LEU A 110 -12.30 7.08 6.27
N LEU A 111 -11.92 5.81 6.17
CA LEU A 111 -12.84 4.67 6.28
C LEU A 111 -13.44 4.57 7.67
N GLU A 112 -12.63 4.70 8.72
CA GLU A 112 -13.10 4.69 10.12
C GLU A 112 -14.16 5.77 10.34
N ARG A 113 -13.82 7.02 10.02
CA ARG A 113 -14.76 8.15 10.10
C ARG A 113 -15.99 7.96 9.22
N HIS A 114 -15.83 7.35 8.04
CA HIS A 114 -16.95 7.01 7.17
C HIS A 114 -17.89 6.02 7.86
N LEU A 115 -17.38 4.92 8.41
CA LEU A 115 -18.18 3.88 9.07
C LEU A 115 -18.99 4.41 10.25
N GLU A 116 -18.44 5.37 10.99
CA GLU A 116 -19.08 5.97 12.16
C GLU A 116 -20.13 7.03 11.79
N LEU A 117 -19.76 7.98 10.92
CA LEU A 117 -20.52 9.21 10.76
C LEU A 117 -21.30 9.30 9.44
N TYR A 118 -20.84 8.63 8.39
CA TYR A 118 -21.29 8.89 7.03
C TYR A 118 -21.80 7.66 6.27
N CYS A 119 -21.59 6.47 6.80
CA CYS A 119 -22.02 5.24 6.15
C CYS A 119 -23.54 5.12 6.23
N GLU A 120 -24.19 5.08 5.07
CA GLU A 120 -25.64 4.89 4.95
C GLU A 120 -26.11 3.54 5.49
N GLN A 121 -25.20 2.56 5.55
CA GLN A 121 -25.44 1.24 6.13
C GLN A 121 -24.82 1.10 7.53
N ARG A 122 -24.68 2.19 8.29
CA ARG A 122 -24.21 2.12 9.68
C ARG A 122 -25.23 1.34 10.53
N PRO A 123 -24.79 0.43 11.41
CA PRO A 123 -25.67 -0.13 12.42
C PRO A 123 -26.09 0.97 13.37
N TRP A 124 -27.34 0.91 13.80
CA TRP A 124 -27.83 1.76 14.89
C TRP A 124 -27.10 1.38 16.20
N PRO A 125 -26.66 2.35 17.02
CA PRO A 125 -26.20 2.08 18.37
C PRO A 125 -27.30 1.47 19.25
#